data_AF-A0A935JAX8-F1
#
_entry.id   AF-A0A935JAX8-F1
#
_cell.length_a   1.000
_cell.length_b   1.000
_cell.length_c   1.000
_cell.angle_alpha   90.00
_cell.angle_beta   90.00
_cell.angle_gamma   90.00
#
_symmetry.space_group_name_H-M   'P 1'
#
loop_
_entity.id
_entity.type
_entity.pdbx_description
1 polymer ?
#
loop_
_entity_poly.entity_id
_entity_poly.type
_entity_poly.pdbx_seq_one_letter_code
_entity_poly.pdbx_strand_id
1 'polypeptide(L)'
;MSIAVNIVTTSNIARRFTQTDDASIKEILENLRRSGQLFSNRNLIIGSANETGIFAPSSIARIEIETQLDLGAYLPQYGEIRMTLIAKDATTPAAEVSETHFSARVEVFFQGGDRIATWLSGPRPSGSNERLSNLTHLLDQPVIMYKLPAGGVGFINPATITSVHAAAGVEKLPLGSWRLDSVA
;
A
#
# COMPACT_ATOMS: atom_id res chain seq x y z
N MET A 1 4.79 16.76 -18.63
CA MET A 1 4.57 16.07 -17.34
C MET A 1 4.07 14.67 -17.66
N SER A 2 4.29 13.66 -16.82
CA SER A 2 3.72 12.34 -17.09
C SER A 2 3.31 11.62 -15.81
N ILE A 3 2.22 10.87 -15.91
CA ILE A 3 1.78 9.91 -14.91
C ILE A 3 1.63 8.56 -15.61
N ALA A 4 2.16 7.51 -15.01
CA ALA A 4 1.84 6.14 -15.37
C ALA A 4 1.05 5.48 -14.24
N VAL A 5 -0.04 4.80 -14.59
CA VAL A 5 -0.92 4.10 -13.66
C VAL A 5 -0.87 2.61 -13.96
N ASN A 6 -0.41 1.80 -13.00
CA ASN A 6 -0.54 0.35 -13.06
C ASN A 6 -1.71 -0.09 -12.19
N ILE A 7 -2.59 -0.92 -12.73
CA ILE A 7 -3.62 -1.63 -11.97
C ILE A 7 -3.25 -3.10 -11.96
N VAL A 8 -3.09 -3.67 -10.77
CA VAL A 8 -2.85 -5.10 -10.58
C VAL A 8 -4.11 -5.73 -10.00
N THR A 9 -4.64 -6.73 -10.69
CA THR A 9 -5.85 -7.44 -10.27
C THR A 9 -5.56 -8.60 -9.34
N THR A 10 -6.59 -9.11 -8.67
CA THR A 10 -6.53 -10.34 -7.86
C THR A 10 -6.30 -11.62 -8.68
N SER A 11 -6.34 -11.53 -10.01
CA SER A 11 -5.90 -12.58 -10.93
C SER A 11 -4.44 -12.44 -11.36
N ASN A 12 -3.68 -11.54 -10.70
CA ASN A 12 -2.29 -11.21 -11.01
C ASN A 12 -2.09 -10.72 -12.46
N ILE A 13 -3.09 -10.01 -13.01
CA ILE A 13 -3.00 -9.36 -14.31
C ILE A 13 -2.71 -7.88 -14.06
N ALA A 14 -1.64 -7.38 -14.68
CA ALA A 14 -1.30 -5.97 -14.69
C ALA A 14 -1.82 -5.29 -15.95
N ARG A 15 -2.40 -4.10 -15.80
CA ARG A 15 -2.73 -3.17 -16.89
C ARG A 15 -2.08 -1.84 -16.61
N ARG A 16 -1.40 -1.28 -17.62
CA ARG A 16 -0.66 -0.02 -17.51
C ARG A 16 -1.25 1.02 -18.43
N PHE A 17 -1.46 2.21 -17.88
CA PHE A 17 -1.97 3.39 -18.58
C PHE A 17 -0.98 4.54 -18.40
N THR A 18 -0.92 5.45 -19.37
CA THR A 18 -0.06 6.63 -19.31
C THR A 18 -0.84 7.86 -19.71
N GLN A 19 -0.61 8.97 -19.02
CA GLN A 19 -1.16 10.28 -19.35
C GLN A 19 -0.05 11.31 -19.42
N THR A 20 -0.08 12.13 -20.48
CA THR A 20 0.87 13.23 -20.74
C THR A 20 0.17 14.57 -20.94
N ASP A 21 -1.15 14.58 -21.10
CA ASP A 21 -1.95 15.80 -21.17
C ASP A 21 -2.08 16.45 -19.79
N ASP A 22 -1.69 17.71 -19.69
CA ASP A 22 -1.60 18.43 -18.42
C ASP A 22 -2.97 18.67 -17.78
N ALA A 23 -4.04 18.85 -18.56
CA ALA A 23 -5.39 19.05 -18.03
C ALA A 23 -5.89 17.76 -17.38
N SER A 24 -5.78 16.64 -18.09
CA SER A 24 -6.13 15.31 -17.60
C SER A 24 -5.28 14.91 -16.38
N ILE A 25 -3.99 15.25 -16.36
CA ILE A 25 -3.12 15.02 -15.20
C ILE A 25 -3.64 15.76 -13.97
N LYS A 26 -4.04 17.04 -14.11
CA LYS A 26 -4.60 17.80 -12.98
C LYS A 26 -5.88 17.16 -12.44
N GLU A 27 -6.76 16.67 -13.29
CA GLU A 27 -7.97 15.95 -12.87
C GLU A 27 -7.64 14.67 -12.10
N ILE A 28 -6.66 13.89 -12.58
CA ILE A 28 -6.18 12.70 -11.86
C ILE A 28 -5.69 13.10 -10.47
N LEU A 29 -4.84 14.12 -10.37
CA LEU A 29 -4.29 14.59 -9.10
C LEU A 29 -5.37 15.08 -8.13
N GLU A 30 -6.38 15.81 -8.61
CA GLU A 30 -7.49 16.25 -7.76
C GLU A 30 -8.35 15.07 -7.27
N ASN A 31 -8.53 14.04 -8.08
CA ASN A 31 -9.21 12.81 -7.66
C ASN A 31 -8.44 12.04 -6.58
N LEU A 32 -7.09 12.12 -6.56
CA LEU A 32 -6.27 11.49 -5.52
C LEU A 32 -6.50 12.06 -4.12
N ARG A 33 -7.06 13.27 -4.00
CA ARG A 33 -7.44 13.81 -2.68
C ARG A 33 -8.49 12.95 -1.97
N ARG A 34 -9.25 12.16 -2.74
CA ARG A 34 -10.27 11.22 -2.25
C ARG A 34 -9.79 9.77 -2.29
N SER A 35 -8.47 9.55 -2.36
CA SER A 35 -7.90 8.21 -2.51
C SER A 35 -8.27 7.23 -1.39
N GLY A 36 -8.66 7.75 -0.21
CA GLY A 36 -9.23 6.98 0.89
C GLY A 36 -10.46 6.15 0.54
N GLN A 37 -11.09 6.40 -0.60
CA GLN A 37 -12.30 5.73 -1.07
C GLN A 37 -12.08 4.92 -2.37
N LEU A 38 -10.82 4.77 -2.84
CA LEU A 38 -10.49 4.15 -4.13
C LEU A 38 -11.14 2.78 -4.34
N PHE A 39 -11.25 1.98 -3.28
CA PHE A 39 -11.77 0.62 -3.34
C PHE A 39 -13.21 0.50 -2.83
N SER A 40 -13.91 1.62 -2.65
CA SER A 40 -15.28 1.64 -2.12
C SER A 40 -16.34 1.71 -3.22
N ASN A 41 -17.19 0.68 -3.30
CA ASN A 41 -18.50 0.53 -3.99
C ASN A 41 -18.72 1.07 -5.42
N ARG A 42 -17.73 1.68 -6.07
CA ARG A 42 -17.81 2.19 -7.44
C ARG A 42 -16.70 1.60 -8.28
N ASN A 43 -17.03 1.22 -9.52
CA ASN A 43 -16.03 0.73 -10.45
C ASN A 43 -15.01 1.83 -10.77
N LEU A 44 -13.74 1.46 -10.83
CA LEU A 44 -12.72 2.32 -11.41
C LEU A 44 -12.84 2.23 -12.93
N ILE A 45 -12.99 3.38 -13.58
CA ILE A 45 -13.10 3.48 -15.02
C ILE A 45 -11.90 4.27 -15.54
N ILE A 46 -11.15 3.68 -16.47
CA ILE A 46 -10.09 4.36 -17.20
C ILE A 46 -10.47 4.37 -18.67
N GLY A 47 -10.79 5.56 -19.18
CA GLY A 47 -11.04 5.77 -20.60
C GLY A 47 -9.79 6.30 -21.30
N SER A 48 -9.55 5.81 -22.51
CA SER A 48 -8.58 6.36 -23.45
C SER A 48 -9.24 6.50 -24.82
N ALA A 49 -8.51 7.06 -25.80
CA ALA A 49 -9.00 7.13 -27.18
C ALA A 49 -9.21 5.74 -27.81
N ASN A 50 -8.50 4.72 -27.33
CA ASN A 50 -8.43 3.39 -27.95
C ASN A 50 -9.19 2.31 -27.19
N GLU A 51 -9.32 2.47 -25.86
CA GLU A 51 -9.94 1.48 -24.98
C GLU A 51 -10.56 2.11 -23.74
N THR A 52 -11.52 1.39 -23.16
CA THR A 52 -12.10 1.69 -21.85
C THR A 52 -11.90 0.47 -20.95
N GLY A 53 -11.14 0.65 -19.87
CA GLY A 53 -11.03 -0.33 -18.79
C GLY A 53 -12.05 -0.05 -17.69
N ILE A 54 -12.80 -1.07 -17.27
CA ILE A 54 -13.71 -1.02 -16.14
C ILE A 54 -13.27 -2.09 -15.13
N PHE A 55 -12.95 -1.66 -13.92
CA PHE A 55 -12.42 -2.53 -12.87
C PHE A 55 -13.36 -2.52 -11.67
N ALA A 56 -13.83 -3.71 -11.28
CA ALA A 56 -14.59 -3.88 -10.05
C ALA A 56 -13.63 -3.71 -8.84
N PRO A 57 -14.00 -2.99 -7.78
CA PRO A 57 -13.11 -2.79 -6.64
C PRO A 57 -12.59 -4.09 -6.03
N SER A 58 -13.45 -5.12 -5.94
CA SER A 58 -13.09 -6.44 -5.41
C SER A 58 -12.09 -7.22 -6.26
N SER A 59 -11.89 -6.83 -7.53
CA SER A 59 -10.90 -7.46 -8.41
C SER A 59 -9.57 -6.71 -8.46
N ILE A 60 -9.44 -5.55 -7.80
CA ILE A 60 -8.21 -4.77 -7.76
C ILE A 60 -7.44 -5.10 -6.50
N ALA A 61 -6.23 -5.65 -6.65
CA ALA A 61 -5.31 -5.89 -5.53
C ALA A 61 -4.57 -4.61 -5.14
N ARG A 62 -4.06 -3.87 -6.14
CA ARG A 62 -3.40 -2.58 -5.93
C ARG A 62 -3.43 -1.69 -7.17
N ILE A 63 -3.25 -0.40 -6.93
CA ILE A 63 -3.05 0.65 -7.95
C ILE A 63 -1.73 1.35 -7.64
N GLU A 64 -0.87 1.50 -8.64
CA GLU A 64 0.40 2.21 -8.52
C GLU A 64 0.40 3.40 -9.48
N ILE A 65 0.79 4.56 -8.97
CA ILE A 65 0.90 5.80 -9.72
C ILE A 65 2.35 6.24 -9.69
N GLU A 66 3.05 6.06 -10.81
CA GLU A 66 4.43 6.45 -11.00
C GLU A 66 4.50 7.87 -11.58
N THR A 67 5.22 8.74 -10.89
CA THR A 67 5.47 10.11 -11.36
C THR A 67 6.63 10.76 -10.61
N GLN A 68 7.24 11.78 -11.20
CA GLN A 68 8.28 12.62 -10.57
C GLN A 68 7.68 13.80 -9.80
N LEU A 69 6.36 13.95 -9.82
CA LEU A 69 5.66 15.02 -9.12
C LEU A 69 5.62 14.74 -7.62
N ASP A 70 5.72 15.80 -6.83
CA ASP A 70 5.39 15.71 -5.41
C ASP A 70 3.87 15.60 -5.25
N LEU A 71 3.43 14.43 -4.78
CA LEU A 71 2.02 14.12 -4.56
C LEU A 71 1.53 14.54 -3.16
N GLY A 72 2.40 15.09 -2.29
CA GLY A 72 2.05 15.38 -0.90
C GLY A 72 0.81 16.26 -0.73
N ALA A 73 0.62 17.25 -1.60
CA ALA A 73 -0.53 18.14 -1.58
C ALA A 73 -1.83 17.50 -2.12
N TYR A 74 -1.74 16.33 -2.76
CA TYR A 74 -2.84 15.64 -3.45
C TYR A 74 -3.25 14.34 -2.77
N LEU A 75 -2.54 13.91 -1.74
CA LEU A 75 -2.86 12.71 -0.98
C LEU A 75 -3.50 13.09 0.37
N PRO A 76 -4.44 12.28 0.89
CA PRO A 76 -4.86 12.44 2.27
C PRO A 76 -3.65 12.31 3.21
N GLN A 77 -3.65 13.06 4.31
CA GLN A 77 -2.61 12.91 5.32
C GLN A 77 -2.84 11.59 6.06
N TYR A 78 -1.92 10.64 5.88
CA TYR A 78 -1.84 9.45 6.72
C TYR A 78 -0.73 9.65 7.76
N GLY A 79 -0.80 8.91 8.86
CA GLY A 79 0.08 9.08 10.01
C GLY A 79 1.58 8.98 9.69
N GLU A 80 2.40 9.20 10.71
CA GLU A 80 3.86 9.30 10.55
C GLU A 80 4.54 7.98 10.13
N ILE A 81 3.82 6.86 10.20
CA ILE A 81 4.30 5.55 9.74
C ILE A 81 4.34 5.54 8.21
N ARG A 82 5.54 5.32 7.67
CA ARG A 82 5.81 5.29 6.23
C ARG A 82 6.05 3.87 5.77
N MET A 83 5.38 3.49 4.69
CA MET A 83 5.61 2.25 3.98
C MET A 83 6.25 2.58 2.63
N THR A 84 7.35 1.92 2.28
CA THR A 84 8.05 2.12 1.00
C THR A 84 8.25 0.78 0.32
N LEU A 85 7.90 0.65 -0.95
CA LEU A 85 8.10 -0.58 -1.71
C LEU A 85 9.59 -0.92 -1.80
N ILE A 86 9.92 -2.19 -1.56
CA ILE A 86 11.27 -2.72 -1.76
C ILE A 86 11.33 -3.25 -3.19
N ALA A 87 12.31 -2.78 -3.97
CA ALA A 87 12.55 -3.32 -5.30
C ALA A 87 12.92 -4.82 -5.21
N LYS A 88 12.54 -5.60 -6.23
CA LYS A 88 12.61 -7.08 -6.21
C LYS A 88 13.94 -7.66 -5.72
N ASP A 89 15.05 -7.02 -6.06
CA ASP A 89 16.42 -7.49 -5.77
C ASP A 89 17.16 -6.61 -4.75
N ALA A 90 16.45 -5.69 -4.08
CA ALA A 90 17.06 -4.81 -3.09
C ALA A 90 17.27 -5.52 -1.74
N THR A 91 18.46 -5.35 -1.18
CA THR A 91 18.74 -5.75 0.20
C THR A 91 18.05 -4.80 1.18
N THR A 92 17.44 -5.35 2.23
CA THR A 92 16.88 -4.56 3.33
C THR A 92 17.79 -4.60 4.54
N PRO A 93 17.86 -3.53 5.34
CA PRO A 93 18.46 -3.58 6.67
C PRO A 93 17.79 -4.64 7.56
N ALA A 94 18.46 -5.00 8.65
CA ALA A 94 17.82 -5.76 9.73
C ALA A 94 16.70 -4.91 10.36
N ALA A 95 15.65 -5.57 10.86
CA ALA A 95 14.60 -4.88 11.59
C ALA A 95 15.17 -4.21 12.85
N GLU A 96 14.68 -3.02 13.15
CA GLU A 96 15.07 -2.23 14.32
C GLU A 96 13.83 -1.90 15.13
N VAL A 97 13.89 -2.11 16.45
CA VAL A 97 12.82 -1.77 17.36
C VAL A 97 13.43 -1.12 18.60
N SER A 98 13.30 0.20 18.72
CA SER A 98 13.77 0.99 19.86
C SER A 98 12.59 1.47 20.71
N GLU A 99 12.81 2.28 21.74
CA GLU A 99 11.72 2.85 22.54
C GLU A 99 10.85 3.82 21.74
N THR A 100 11.43 4.55 20.79
CA THR A 100 10.78 5.67 20.09
C THR A 100 10.58 5.40 18.60
N HIS A 101 11.23 4.39 18.03
CA HIS A 101 11.18 4.12 16.60
C HIS A 101 11.06 2.62 16.34
N PHE A 102 10.49 2.27 15.19
CA PHE A 102 10.57 0.92 14.65
C PHE A 102 10.76 0.96 13.15
N SER A 103 11.48 -0.04 12.63
CA SER A 103 11.57 -0.30 11.21
C SER A 103 11.64 -1.80 10.94
N ALA A 104 10.93 -2.26 9.91
CA ALA A 104 10.91 -3.67 9.56
C ALA A 104 10.51 -3.88 8.10
N ARG A 105 11.03 -4.97 7.52
CA ARG A 105 10.48 -5.53 6.28
C ARG A 105 9.10 -6.12 6.56
N VAL A 106 8.15 -5.80 5.71
CA VAL A 106 6.78 -6.33 5.72
C VAL A 106 6.49 -6.92 4.34
N GLU A 107 6.01 -8.17 4.30
CA GLU A 107 5.53 -8.80 3.09
C GLU A 107 4.00 -8.85 3.13
N VAL A 108 3.37 -8.37 2.06
CA VAL A 108 1.92 -8.38 1.88
C VAL A 108 1.59 -9.37 0.77
N PHE A 109 0.75 -10.34 1.10
CA PHE A 109 0.30 -11.39 0.19
C PHE A 109 -1.12 -11.12 -0.25
N PHE A 110 -1.39 -11.30 -1.54
CA PHE A 110 -2.69 -11.00 -2.15
C PHE A 110 -3.40 -12.27 -2.59
N GLN A 111 -4.72 -12.17 -2.74
CA GLN A 111 -5.49 -13.12 -3.54
C GLN A 111 -4.88 -13.25 -4.94
N GLY A 112 -4.82 -14.48 -5.46
CA GLY A 112 -4.16 -14.80 -6.73
C GLY A 112 -2.66 -15.10 -6.61
N GLY A 113 -2.07 -14.99 -5.42
CA GLY A 113 -0.69 -15.41 -5.14
C GLY A 113 0.39 -14.36 -5.44
N ASP A 114 -0.01 -13.14 -5.82
CA ASP A 114 0.92 -12.03 -5.92
C ASP A 114 1.38 -11.56 -4.52
N ARG A 115 2.55 -10.90 -4.45
CA ARG A 115 3.11 -10.37 -3.22
C ARG A 115 3.96 -9.13 -3.46
N ILE A 116 3.98 -8.24 -2.48
CA ILE A 116 4.96 -7.15 -2.43
C ILE A 116 5.72 -7.17 -1.10
N ALA A 117 6.96 -6.70 -1.13
CA ALA A 117 7.73 -6.43 0.07
C ALA A 117 7.83 -4.91 0.25
N THR A 118 7.59 -4.44 1.46
CA THR A 118 7.72 -3.03 1.83
C THR A 118 8.60 -2.84 3.05
N TRP A 119 9.27 -1.71 3.14
CA TRP A 119 9.96 -1.23 4.33
C TRP A 119 9.01 -0.32 5.08
N LEU A 120 8.61 -0.75 6.28
CA LEU A 120 7.79 0.01 7.20
C LEU A 120 8.70 0.70 8.20
N SER A 121 8.55 2.01 8.41
CA SER A 121 9.33 2.77 9.39
C SER A 121 8.49 3.92 9.94
N GLY A 122 8.61 4.18 11.24
CA GLY A 122 7.85 5.25 11.89
C GLY A 122 8.10 5.32 13.39
N PRO A 123 7.49 6.30 14.07
CA PRO A 123 7.52 6.37 15.51
C PRO A 123 6.92 5.10 16.12
N ARG A 124 7.53 4.59 17.18
CA ARG A 124 6.96 3.49 17.95
C ARG A 124 5.86 4.04 18.84
N PRO A 125 4.62 3.55 18.73
CA PRO A 125 3.55 3.97 19.64
C PRO A 125 3.94 3.67 21.08
N SER A 126 3.84 4.65 21.97
CA SER A 126 4.34 4.54 23.36
C SER A 126 3.48 3.59 24.20
N GLY A 127 2.17 3.56 23.97
CA GLY A 127 1.22 2.72 24.68
C GLY A 127 1.08 1.31 24.11
N SER A 128 1.02 0.29 24.98
CA SER A 128 0.77 -1.09 24.53
C SER A 128 -0.57 -1.28 23.84
N ASN A 129 -1.59 -0.50 24.24
CA ASN A 129 -2.92 -0.59 23.65
C ASN A 129 -2.98 0.00 22.24
N GLU A 130 -2.22 1.08 21.99
CA GLU A 130 -2.11 1.67 20.66
C GLU A 130 -1.35 0.74 19.71
N ARG A 131 -0.24 0.13 20.16
CA ARG A 131 0.46 -0.90 19.40
C ARG A 131 -0.46 -2.07 19.05
N LEU A 132 -1.29 -2.48 20.01
CA LEU A 132 -2.26 -3.56 19.82
C LEU A 132 -3.33 -3.19 18.80
N SER A 133 -3.91 -1.99 18.95
CA SER A 133 -4.91 -1.42 18.03
C SER A 133 -4.38 -1.38 16.60
N ASN A 134 -3.15 -0.90 16.40
CA ASN A 134 -2.53 -0.83 15.08
C ASN A 134 -2.34 -2.23 14.46
N LEU A 135 -2.01 -3.24 15.27
CA LEU A 135 -1.88 -4.62 14.81
C LEU A 135 -3.23 -5.21 14.42
N THR A 136 -4.28 -4.98 15.21
CA THR A 136 -5.61 -5.56 14.99
C THR A 136 -6.37 -4.89 13.85
N HIS A 137 -6.14 -3.59 13.62
CA HIS A 137 -6.87 -2.80 12.62
C HIS A 137 -6.10 -2.54 11.32
N LEU A 138 -4.94 -3.19 11.13
CA LEU A 138 -4.12 -2.99 9.93
C LEU A 138 -4.91 -3.30 8.64
N LEU A 139 -5.68 -4.39 8.66
CA LEU A 139 -6.45 -4.86 7.50
C LEU A 139 -7.86 -4.25 7.42
N ASP A 140 -8.29 -3.53 8.46
CA ASP A 140 -9.58 -2.82 8.50
C ASP A 140 -9.52 -1.46 7.79
N GLN A 141 -8.34 -1.04 7.36
CA GLN A 141 -8.15 0.22 6.64
C GLN A 141 -8.89 0.17 5.29
N PRO A 142 -9.46 1.27 4.81
CA PRO A 142 -10.09 1.32 3.48
C PRO A 142 -9.05 1.27 2.34
N VAL A 143 -7.83 1.73 2.62
CA VAL A 143 -6.69 1.71 1.70
C VAL A 143 -5.40 1.75 2.52
N ILE A 144 -4.38 1.01 2.07
CA ILE A 144 -3.02 1.11 2.63
C ILE A 144 -2.13 1.75 1.57
N MET A 145 -1.51 2.88 1.90
CA MET A 145 -0.62 3.57 0.97
C MET A 145 0.84 3.21 1.20
N TYR A 146 1.63 3.22 0.13
CA TYR A 146 3.07 3.07 0.19
C TYR A 146 3.77 3.91 -0.89
N LYS A 147 5.04 4.25 -0.67
CA LYS A 147 5.86 4.99 -1.63
C LYS A 147 6.51 4.05 -2.64
N LEU A 148 6.58 4.46 -3.90
CA LEU A 148 7.30 3.75 -4.95
C LEU A 148 8.78 4.15 -4.96
N PRO A 149 9.72 3.26 -5.33
CA PRO A 149 11.15 3.56 -5.28
C PRO A 149 11.57 4.67 -6.25
N ALA A 150 10.91 4.73 -7.41
CA ALA A 150 11.20 5.69 -8.48
C ALA A 150 10.37 6.99 -8.40
N GLY A 151 9.61 7.18 -7.32
CA GLY A 151 8.68 8.31 -7.16
C GLY A 151 7.22 7.92 -7.44
N GLY A 152 6.31 8.64 -6.79
CA GLY A 152 4.88 8.36 -6.81
C GLY A 152 4.39 7.54 -5.61
N VAL A 153 3.22 6.91 -5.75
CA VAL A 153 2.48 6.28 -4.66
C VAL A 153 1.78 5.01 -5.12
N GLY A 154 1.70 4.01 -4.25
CA GLY A 154 0.86 2.84 -4.42
C GLY A 154 -0.25 2.79 -3.39
N PHE A 155 -1.37 2.19 -3.78
CA PHE A 155 -2.56 1.97 -2.99
C PHE A 155 -2.87 0.48 -2.99
N ILE A 156 -2.87 -0.13 -1.82
CA ILE A 156 -3.27 -1.53 -1.60
C ILE A 156 -4.74 -1.55 -1.22
N ASN A 157 -5.50 -2.48 -1.79
CA ASN A 157 -6.84 -2.83 -1.36
C ASN A 157 -6.78 -3.87 -0.23
N PRO A 158 -7.06 -3.51 1.04
CA PRO A 158 -6.88 -4.44 2.15
C PRO A 158 -7.83 -5.63 2.11
N ALA A 159 -8.99 -5.50 1.46
CA ALA A 159 -9.96 -6.59 1.27
C ALA A 159 -9.42 -7.75 0.39
N THR A 160 -8.31 -7.53 -0.31
CA THR A 160 -7.67 -8.55 -1.17
C THR A 160 -6.44 -9.17 -0.54
N ILE A 161 -6.03 -8.71 0.64
CA ILE A 161 -4.88 -9.26 1.38
C ILE A 161 -5.26 -10.62 1.97
N THR A 162 -4.39 -11.61 1.80
CA THR A 162 -4.53 -12.95 2.41
C THR A 162 -3.72 -13.08 3.69
N SER A 163 -2.52 -12.49 3.73
CA SER A 163 -1.70 -12.41 4.94
C SER A 163 -0.69 -11.26 4.87
N VAL A 164 -0.20 -10.85 6.04
CA VAL A 164 0.88 -9.87 6.20
C VAL A 164 1.92 -10.46 7.13
N HIS A 165 3.17 -10.52 6.69
CA HIS A 165 4.29 -11.03 7.48
C HIS A 165 5.29 -9.91 7.75
N ALA A 166 5.55 -9.61 9.02
CA ALA A 166 6.56 -8.63 9.42
C ALA A 166 7.80 -9.34 9.96
N ALA A 167 9.00 -8.86 9.57
CA ALA A 167 10.27 -9.38 10.05
C ALA A 167 10.59 -8.98 11.51
N ALA A 168 9.71 -8.20 12.16
CA ALA A 168 9.80 -7.86 13.57
C ALA A 168 8.70 -8.59 14.35
N GLY A 169 9.09 -9.41 15.32
CA GLY A 169 8.16 -10.05 16.24
C GLY A 169 7.48 -9.03 17.17
N VAL A 170 6.29 -9.39 17.66
CA VAL A 170 5.55 -8.57 18.63
C VAL A 170 5.75 -9.13 20.03
N GLU A 171 6.26 -8.30 20.94
CA GLU A 171 6.56 -8.70 22.33
C GLU A 171 5.30 -9.12 23.11
N LYS A 172 4.23 -8.33 22.99
CA LYS A 172 2.93 -8.54 23.65
C LYS A 172 1.85 -8.75 22.60
N LEU A 173 1.37 -9.98 22.49
CA LEU A 173 0.30 -10.35 21.57
C LEU A 173 -1.10 -10.06 22.15
N PRO A 174 -2.12 -9.83 21.30
CA PRO A 174 -3.52 -9.78 21.71
C PRO A 174 -3.98 -11.03 22.44
N LEU A 175 -5.00 -10.88 23.29
CA LEU A 175 -5.71 -12.03 23.87
C LEU A 175 -6.23 -12.94 22.76
N GLY A 176 -6.09 -14.26 22.95
CA GLY A 176 -6.48 -15.27 21.95
C GLY A 176 -5.45 -15.53 20.87
N SER A 177 -4.34 -14.80 20.83
CA SER A 177 -3.23 -15.05 19.90
C SER A 177 -2.42 -16.27 20.32
N TRP A 178 -1.78 -16.92 19.35
CA TRP A 178 -0.84 -18.01 19.59
C TRP A 178 0.60 -17.52 19.45
N ARG A 179 1.50 -18.06 20.27
CA ARG A 179 2.94 -17.83 20.18
C ARG A 179 3.61 -19.13 19.76
N LEU A 180 4.23 -19.10 18.58
CA LEU A 180 4.90 -20.23 17.95
C LEU A 180 6.25 -19.74 17.41
N ASP A 181 7.23 -20.63 17.36
CA ASP A 181 8.53 -20.32 16.75
C ASP A 181 8.48 -20.62 15.24
N SER A 182 9.07 -19.74 14.45
CA SER A 182 9.25 -19.98 13.01
C SER A 182 10.39 -20.96 12.77
N VAL A 183 10.16 -21.98 11.96
CA VAL A 183 11.23 -22.85 11.46
C VAL A 183 11.88 -22.14 10.26
N ALA A 184 13.21 -22.08 10.24
CA ALA A 184 14.00 -21.49 9.15
C ALA A 184 13.96 -22.35 7.88
#